data_AF-A0AAQ3RQG1-F1
#
_entry.id   AF-A0AAQ3RQG1-F1
#
_cell.length_a   1.000
_cell.length_b   1.000
_cell.length_c   1.000
_cell.angle_alpha   90.00
_cell.angle_beta   90.00
_cell.angle_gamma   90.00
#
_symmetry.space_group_name_H-M   'P 1'
#
loop_
_entity.id
_entity.type
_entity.pdbx_description
1 polymer ?
#
loop_
_entity_poly.entity_id
_entity_poly.type
_entity_poly.pdbx_seq_one_letter_code
_entity_poly.pdbx_strand_id
1 'polypeptide(L)'
;MSFSYVQTEMTTAERELDQNTNFDWNRIQESGQEVYPIFGPGYTGLVNIGNSCYMAANMQVVFSTRSFISRYYSSQSLKKAFERSPADPTVDLNMQLTKLAHGLLSGKYSVPAFENDEKENTVTSTTTAKQEGIRPRMFKSVIAASHPEFSSTRQQDALEFFLHFIDQVERANTGKIELDPSRSFKFGIEDRILCSSGKVTYNRRNDYILSLNIPLREATNKGELESFQKLKEERLAEGKEINADEIVRPRVPLETCLANFSAPEEIHDFYSTALKTKTTALKTAGLTSFPDYLVLHMRRFVMEAGWVPKKLDVYIDVPDIIDISHMRSKGHQPGEELLPDGVPDEEDSNKMWANEEIVAQLVSMGFNHLHCQKAAINTSNVGVEEAMNWLLSHMEDPDIDLPISKGHGSETSTIVDQSKVDTLISFGFQEEIARKALEASGGDIEKATDWIFNNPNASVSSMDATPSTAASTSNDVDLPDGGGRYRLMGIVSHSGTSTLCGHYVAHVLKDGRWALIAEYTVVGVEQGEYFNHVDMSPTSADVIIFATLVLVACSMETLEGPKDITNKSQFECSNCRFLFVVTPENELLRYASSLKFLLYSSS
;
A
#
# COMPACT_ATOMS: atom_id res chain seq x y z
N MET A 1 27.16 -34.37 -29.84
CA MET A 1 25.69 -34.44 -29.80
C MET A 1 25.17 -33.01 -29.62
N SER A 2 24.72 -32.39 -30.70
CA SER A 2 24.07 -31.07 -30.63
C SER A 2 22.69 -31.26 -30.02
N PHE A 3 22.46 -30.64 -28.86
CA PHE A 3 21.11 -30.50 -28.32
C PHE A 3 20.38 -29.45 -29.16
N SER A 4 19.55 -29.91 -30.09
CA SER A 4 18.51 -29.10 -30.70
C SER A 4 17.55 -28.65 -29.60
N TYR A 5 17.37 -27.34 -29.43
CA TYR A 5 16.24 -26.80 -28.67
C TYR A 5 14.96 -27.29 -29.36
N VAL A 6 14.32 -28.31 -28.79
CA VAL A 6 12.97 -28.69 -29.19
C VAL A 6 12.07 -27.59 -28.66
N GLN A 7 11.47 -26.83 -29.56
CA GLN A 7 10.44 -25.85 -29.23
C GLN A 7 9.28 -26.63 -28.60
N THR A 8 9.16 -26.55 -27.28
CA THR A 8 8.06 -27.15 -26.51
C THR A 8 6.76 -26.44 -26.88
N GLU A 9 5.67 -27.19 -26.99
CA GLU A 9 4.32 -26.61 -27.17
C GLU A 9 4.04 -25.58 -26.07
N MET A 10 3.53 -24.40 -26.46
CA MET A 10 3.15 -23.36 -25.49
C MET A 10 2.10 -23.90 -24.52
N THR A 11 2.32 -23.63 -23.24
CA THR A 11 1.35 -23.92 -22.19
C THR A 11 0.07 -23.10 -22.38
N THR A 12 -1.05 -23.55 -21.81
CA THR A 12 -2.33 -22.81 -21.87
C THR A 12 -2.20 -21.39 -21.32
N ALA A 13 -1.45 -21.22 -20.23
CA ALA A 13 -1.17 -19.91 -19.65
C ALA A 13 -0.32 -19.01 -20.56
N GLU A 14 0.64 -19.57 -21.30
CA GLU A 14 1.44 -18.82 -22.29
C GLU A 14 0.61 -18.42 -23.50
N ARG A 15 -0.31 -19.29 -23.95
CA ARG A 15 -1.27 -18.94 -25.01
C ARG A 15 -2.23 -17.85 -24.57
N GLU A 16 -2.73 -17.90 -23.34
CA GLU A 16 -3.58 -16.86 -22.76
C GLU A 16 -2.80 -15.54 -22.60
N LEU A 17 -1.53 -15.57 -22.21
CA LEU A 17 -0.68 -14.38 -22.15
C LEU A 17 -0.45 -13.77 -23.54
N ASP A 18 -0.09 -14.59 -24.53
CA ASP A 18 0.12 -14.14 -25.91
C ASP A 18 -1.16 -13.58 -26.51
N GLN A 19 -2.30 -14.24 -26.25
CA GLN A 19 -3.62 -13.74 -26.59
C GLN A 19 -3.93 -12.41 -25.90
N ASN A 20 -3.70 -12.26 -24.59
CA ASN A 20 -3.97 -11.02 -23.86
C ASN A 20 -3.08 -9.86 -24.35
N THR A 21 -1.80 -10.14 -24.61
CA THR A 21 -0.85 -9.14 -25.11
C THR A 21 -1.25 -8.68 -26.51
N ASN A 22 -1.52 -9.63 -27.42
CA ASN A 22 -1.95 -9.31 -28.78
C ASN A 22 -3.37 -8.71 -28.81
N PHE A 23 -4.24 -9.09 -27.90
CA PHE A 23 -5.58 -8.54 -27.74
C PHE A 23 -5.54 -7.06 -27.35
N ASP A 24 -4.69 -6.67 -26.39
CA ASP A 24 -4.53 -5.26 -26.01
C ASP A 24 -4.04 -4.42 -27.20
N TRP A 25 -3.04 -4.90 -27.93
CA TRP A 25 -2.51 -4.20 -29.10
C TRP A 25 -3.52 -4.10 -30.23
N ASN A 26 -4.17 -5.22 -30.56
CA ASN A 26 -5.20 -5.26 -31.59
C ASN A 26 -6.34 -4.34 -31.21
N ARG A 27 -6.76 -4.27 -29.94
CA ARG A 27 -7.85 -3.39 -29.55
C ARG A 27 -7.48 -1.91 -29.61
N ILE A 28 -6.26 -1.55 -29.22
CA ILE A 28 -5.75 -0.18 -29.39
C ILE A 28 -5.70 0.18 -30.88
N GLN A 29 -5.31 -0.74 -31.75
CA GLN A 29 -5.22 -0.52 -33.19
C GLN A 29 -6.59 -0.59 -33.93
N GLU A 30 -7.49 -1.47 -33.51
CA GLU A 30 -8.87 -1.67 -34.00
C GLU A 30 -9.78 -0.51 -33.60
N SER A 31 -9.45 0.17 -32.50
CA SER A 31 -10.11 1.41 -32.12
C SER A 31 -9.88 2.59 -33.07
N GLY A 32 -9.07 2.39 -34.12
CA GLY A 32 -8.79 3.39 -35.16
C GLY A 32 -7.76 4.44 -34.74
N GLN A 33 -7.07 4.25 -33.61
CA GLN A 33 -6.12 5.23 -33.08
C GLN A 33 -4.72 5.03 -33.65
N GLU A 34 -4.18 6.10 -34.25
CA GLU A 34 -2.79 6.16 -34.68
C GLU A 34 -1.86 6.23 -33.46
N VAL A 35 -1.41 5.07 -32.98
CA VAL A 35 -0.33 5.01 -31.99
C VAL A 35 1.01 5.27 -32.66
N TYR A 36 1.74 6.29 -32.20
CA TYR A 36 3.08 6.59 -32.69
C TYR A 36 4.12 6.20 -31.65
N PRO A 37 5.23 5.54 -32.05
CA PRO A 37 6.28 5.19 -31.11
C PRO A 37 6.93 6.46 -30.54
N ILE A 38 7.09 6.52 -29.22
CA ILE A 38 7.78 7.63 -28.55
C ILE A 38 9.20 7.18 -28.17
N PHE A 39 10.15 8.08 -28.44
CA PHE A 39 11.55 7.92 -28.08
C PHE A 39 12.04 9.09 -27.23
N GLY A 40 13.17 8.89 -26.54
CA GLY A 40 13.90 9.92 -25.81
C GLY A 40 13.90 9.76 -24.28
N PRO A 41 14.42 10.79 -23.56
CA PRO A 41 14.54 10.77 -22.11
C PRO A 41 13.21 10.49 -21.40
N GLY A 42 13.19 9.50 -20.51
CA GLY A 42 11.98 9.12 -19.77
C GLY A 42 10.99 8.24 -20.54
N TYR A 43 11.29 7.85 -21.79
CA TYR A 43 10.46 6.99 -22.64
C TYR A 43 11.18 5.67 -22.97
N THR A 44 12.01 5.16 -22.06
CA THR A 44 12.67 3.86 -22.20
C THR A 44 11.75 2.74 -21.70
N GLY A 45 11.51 1.74 -22.53
CA GLY A 45 10.76 0.54 -22.18
C GLY A 45 11.59 -0.50 -21.41
N LEU A 46 10.91 -1.36 -20.67
CA LEU A 46 11.49 -2.46 -19.89
C LEU A 46 11.18 -3.81 -20.55
N VAL A 47 12.22 -4.47 -21.04
CA VAL A 47 12.10 -5.77 -21.70
C VAL A 47 11.65 -6.83 -20.69
N ASN A 48 10.67 -7.66 -21.08
CA ASN A 48 10.21 -8.78 -20.28
C ASN A 48 11.32 -9.80 -20.01
N ILE A 49 11.45 -10.20 -18.75
CA ILE A 49 12.43 -11.18 -18.29
C ILE A 49 11.75 -12.42 -17.68
N GLY A 50 10.55 -12.74 -18.16
CA GLY A 50 9.71 -13.85 -17.71
C GLY A 50 8.64 -13.35 -16.73
N ASN A 51 7.43 -13.12 -17.26
CA ASN A 51 6.26 -12.64 -16.51
C ASN A 51 6.51 -11.39 -15.67
N SER A 52 7.41 -10.50 -16.11
CA SER A 52 7.85 -9.34 -15.31
C SER A 52 7.07 -8.05 -15.57
N CYS A 53 5.91 -8.14 -16.22
CA CYS A 53 5.09 -6.99 -16.59
C CYS A 53 4.58 -6.21 -15.35
N TYR A 54 4.22 -6.89 -14.26
CA TYR A 54 3.82 -6.26 -12.98
C TYR A 54 4.91 -5.33 -12.43
N MET A 55 6.18 -5.76 -12.50
CA MET A 55 7.33 -4.97 -12.07
C MET A 55 7.58 -3.84 -13.05
N ALA A 56 7.53 -4.12 -14.36
CA ALA A 56 7.77 -3.12 -15.39
C ALA A 56 6.77 -1.97 -15.29
N ALA A 57 5.47 -2.26 -15.20
CA ALA A 57 4.42 -1.25 -15.11
C ALA A 57 4.58 -0.36 -13.87
N ASN A 58 4.82 -0.96 -12.69
CA ASN A 58 5.09 -0.20 -11.47
C ASN A 58 6.31 0.71 -11.60
N MET A 59 7.43 0.18 -12.09
CA MET A 59 8.67 0.95 -12.20
C MET A 59 8.54 2.13 -13.17
N GLN A 60 7.76 1.98 -14.25
CA GLN A 60 7.48 3.08 -15.17
C GLN A 60 6.74 4.25 -14.48
N VAL A 61 5.75 3.94 -13.65
CA VAL A 61 5.00 4.98 -12.92
C VAL A 61 5.84 5.57 -11.78
N VAL A 62 6.50 4.74 -10.98
CA VAL A 62 7.33 5.18 -9.83
C VAL A 62 8.46 6.10 -10.28
N PHE A 63 9.21 5.75 -11.33
CA PHE A 63 10.28 6.61 -11.86
C PHE A 63 9.77 7.81 -12.65
N SER A 64 8.46 8.02 -12.70
CA SER A 64 7.84 9.26 -13.18
C SER A 64 7.52 10.23 -12.03
N THR A 65 7.64 9.80 -10.77
CA THR A 65 7.49 10.67 -9.59
C THR A 65 8.75 11.48 -9.32
N ARG A 66 8.57 12.72 -8.85
CA ARG A 66 9.67 13.65 -8.56
C ARG A 66 10.58 13.13 -7.47
N SER A 67 10.04 12.50 -6.43
CA SER A 67 10.79 11.97 -5.28
C SER A 67 11.81 10.93 -5.72
N PHE A 68 11.38 9.96 -6.54
CA PHE A 68 12.27 8.91 -7.06
C PHE A 68 13.26 9.43 -8.10
N ILE A 69 12.82 10.32 -9.00
CA ILE A 69 13.71 10.98 -9.97
C ILE A 69 14.80 11.77 -9.23
N SER A 70 14.42 12.57 -8.24
CA SER A 70 15.36 13.37 -7.44
C SER A 70 16.36 12.48 -6.73
N ARG A 71 15.89 11.44 -6.02
CA ARG A 71 16.73 10.57 -5.20
C ARG A 71 17.72 9.73 -5.99
N TYR A 72 17.29 9.13 -7.10
CA TYR A 72 18.06 8.10 -7.81
C TYR A 72 18.62 8.55 -9.18
N TYR A 73 18.24 9.73 -9.68
CA TYR A 73 18.73 10.25 -10.96
C TYR A 73 19.36 11.65 -10.83
N SER A 74 18.63 12.64 -10.32
CA SER A 74 19.11 14.03 -10.30
C SER A 74 20.18 14.28 -9.22
N SER A 75 19.93 13.84 -7.99
CA SER A 75 20.81 14.08 -6.84
C SER A 75 21.93 13.03 -6.71
N GLN A 76 21.77 11.89 -7.37
CA GLN A 76 22.66 10.74 -7.28
C GLN A 76 23.20 10.35 -8.66
N SER A 77 24.52 10.48 -8.85
CA SER A 77 25.18 9.98 -10.06
C SER A 77 25.56 8.50 -9.92
N LEU A 78 25.67 7.79 -11.04
CA LEU A 78 26.14 6.39 -11.08
C LEU A 78 27.49 6.21 -10.39
N LYS A 79 28.42 7.16 -10.59
CA LYS A 79 29.74 7.13 -9.95
C LYS A 79 29.63 7.21 -8.43
N LYS A 80 28.85 8.19 -7.91
CA LYS A 80 28.65 8.35 -6.47
C LYS A 80 27.91 7.16 -5.85
N ALA A 81 27.00 6.51 -6.59
CA ALA A 81 26.31 5.32 -6.10
C ALA A 81 27.29 4.15 -5.99
N PHE A 82 28.04 3.89 -7.06
CA PHE A 82 29.05 2.83 -7.10
C PHE A 82 30.14 2.98 -6.01
N GLU A 83 30.61 4.21 -5.76
CA GLU A 83 31.60 4.49 -4.70
C GLU A 83 31.07 4.26 -3.28
N ARG A 84 29.75 4.34 -3.08
CA ARG A 84 29.09 4.12 -1.78
C ARG A 84 28.62 2.69 -1.58
N SER A 85 28.55 1.91 -2.65
CA SER A 85 28.10 0.52 -2.59
C SER A 85 29.07 -0.34 -1.77
N PRO A 86 28.58 -1.43 -1.16
CA PRO A 86 29.43 -2.47 -0.61
C PRO A 86 30.35 -3.08 -1.68
N ALA A 87 31.25 -3.98 -1.26
CA ALA A 87 32.23 -4.61 -2.14
C ALA A 87 31.64 -5.25 -3.41
N ASP A 88 30.37 -5.69 -3.35
CA ASP A 88 29.61 -6.12 -4.52
C ASP A 88 28.41 -5.18 -4.80
N PRO A 89 28.51 -4.28 -5.80
CA PRO A 89 27.42 -3.39 -6.20
C PRO A 89 26.23 -4.09 -6.86
N THR A 90 26.35 -5.38 -7.20
CA THR A 90 25.26 -6.15 -7.83
C THR A 90 24.17 -6.53 -6.83
N VAL A 91 24.51 -6.60 -5.54
CA VAL A 91 23.56 -6.90 -4.45
C VAL A 91 23.06 -5.65 -3.71
N ASP A 92 23.56 -4.46 -4.09
CA ASP A 92 23.16 -3.19 -3.48
C ASP A 92 21.92 -2.59 -4.14
N LEU A 93 20.82 -2.52 -3.38
CA LEU A 93 19.56 -1.97 -3.86
C LEU A 93 19.69 -0.51 -4.29
N ASN A 94 20.44 0.33 -3.55
CA ASN A 94 20.61 1.74 -3.90
C ASN A 94 21.34 1.88 -5.25
N MET A 95 22.35 1.05 -5.52
CA MET A 95 23.01 1.01 -6.82
C MET A 95 22.09 0.51 -7.93
N GLN A 96 21.35 -0.58 -7.70
CA GLN A 96 20.46 -1.11 -8.73
C GLN A 96 19.30 -0.15 -9.06
N LEU A 97 18.76 0.57 -8.07
CA LEU A 97 17.75 1.63 -8.28
C LEU A 97 18.33 2.82 -9.03
N THR A 98 19.53 3.29 -8.66
CA THR A 98 20.23 4.37 -9.39
C THR A 98 20.49 3.96 -10.83
N LYS A 99 20.97 2.73 -11.05
CA LYS A 99 21.20 2.18 -12.38
C LYS A 99 19.92 2.10 -13.21
N LEU A 100 18.82 1.62 -12.62
CA LEU A 100 17.53 1.54 -13.28
C LEU A 100 17.00 2.93 -13.64
N ALA A 101 17.07 3.89 -12.72
CA ALA A 101 16.65 5.27 -12.94
C ALA A 101 17.40 5.91 -14.11
N HIS A 102 18.74 5.79 -14.16
CA HIS A 102 19.55 6.29 -15.27
C HIS A 102 19.23 5.56 -16.58
N GLY A 103 18.93 4.26 -16.54
CA GLY A 103 18.47 3.50 -17.70
C GLY A 103 17.16 4.02 -18.27
N LEU A 104 16.18 4.32 -17.40
CA LEU A 104 14.86 4.80 -17.79
C LEU A 104 14.84 6.27 -18.24
N LEU A 105 15.60 7.13 -17.55
CA LEU A 105 15.45 8.58 -17.65
C LEU A 105 16.46 9.24 -18.58
N SER A 106 17.59 8.62 -18.87
CA SER A 106 18.64 9.25 -19.69
C SER A 106 18.31 9.37 -21.18
N GLY A 107 17.39 8.55 -21.70
CA GLY A 107 17.06 8.45 -23.13
C GLY A 107 18.06 7.63 -23.95
N LYS A 108 19.18 7.17 -23.35
CA LYS A 108 20.21 6.38 -24.04
C LYS A 108 19.67 5.08 -24.66
N TYR A 109 18.65 4.49 -24.05
CA TYR A 109 18.05 3.22 -24.45
C TYR A 109 16.68 3.39 -25.14
N SER A 110 16.29 4.63 -25.42
CA SER A 110 15.05 4.98 -26.11
C SER A 110 15.41 5.67 -27.43
N VAL A 111 16.00 4.89 -28.34
CA VAL A 111 16.41 5.33 -29.68
C VAL A 111 15.76 4.42 -30.71
N PRO A 112 15.30 4.94 -31.86
CA PRO A 112 14.80 4.12 -32.97
C PRO A 112 15.86 3.11 -33.43
N ALA A 113 15.57 1.81 -33.32
CA ALA A 113 16.33 0.78 -34.02
C ALA A 113 15.79 0.69 -35.46
N PHE A 114 16.66 0.88 -36.45
CA PHE A 114 16.38 0.51 -37.83
C PHE A 114 16.79 -0.95 -37.98
N GLU A 115 15.84 -1.83 -38.29
CA GLU A 115 16.15 -3.22 -38.65
C GLU A 115 16.98 -3.21 -39.94
N ASN A 116 18.26 -3.59 -39.85
CA ASN A 116 19.07 -3.91 -41.01
C ASN A 116 18.73 -5.34 -41.47
N ASP A 117 17.53 -5.54 -41.99
CA ASP A 117 17.20 -6.79 -42.68
C ASP A 117 17.63 -6.69 -44.14
N GLU A 118 18.89 -7.06 -44.40
CA GLU A 118 19.41 -7.33 -45.75
C GLU A 118 18.91 -8.69 -46.33
N LYS A 119 17.85 -9.30 -45.78
CA LYS A 119 17.28 -10.51 -46.36
C LYS A 119 15.75 -10.49 -46.41
N GLU A 120 15.31 -10.43 -47.66
CA GLU A 120 14.04 -10.92 -48.21
C GLU A 120 12.94 -9.87 -48.47
N ASN A 121 12.88 -9.50 -49.76
CA ASN A 121 11.82 -8.73 -50.40
C ASN A 121 10.41 -9.25 -50.05
N THR A 122 9.67 -8.50 -49.24
CA THR A 122 8.21 -8.37 -49.42
C THR A 122 7.79 -6.94 -49.11
N VAL A 123 7.20 -6.29 -50.12
CA VAL A 123 6.66 -4.93 -50.04
C VAL A 123 5.34 -4.98 -49.26
N THR A 124 5.39 -4.65 -47.98
CA THR A 124 4.24 -4.15 -47.21
C THR A 124 4.72 -3.10 -46.22
N SER A 125 4.34 -1.85 -46.49
CA SER A 125 4.68 -0.65 -45.72
C SER A 125 4.08 -0.68 -44.31
N THR A 126 4.95 -0.70 -43.29
CA THR A 126 4.92 0.09 -42.03
C THR A 126 5.95 -0.52 -41.07
N THR A 127 7.24 -0.26 -41.27
CA THR A 127 8.29 -0.62 -40.30
C THR A 127 8.21 0.35 -39.13
N THR A 128 7.41 0.01 -38.11
CA THR A 128 7.38 0.75 -36.84
C THR A 128 8.75 0.63 -36.18
N ALA A 129 9.52 1.70 -36.15
CA ALA A 129 10.78 1.72 -35.42
C ALA A 129 10.53 1.28 -33.97
N LYS A 130 11.29 0.31 -33.47
CA LYS A 130 11.22 -0.18 -32.08
C LYS A 130 12.45 0.27 -31.31
N GLN A 131 12.33 0.42 -30.00
CA GLN A 131 13.49 0.60 -29.12
C GLN A 131 13.95 -0.76 -28.58
N GLU A 132 15.25 -0.92 -28.32
CA GLU A 132 15.78 -2.13 -27.68
C GLU A 132 15.29 -2.26 -26.23
N GLY A 133 15.08 -1.13 -25.54
CA GLY A 133 14.70 -1.09 -24.13
C GLY A 133 15.82 -1.57 -23.20
N ILE A 134 15.50 -1.77 -21.92
CA ILE A 134 16.45 -2.28 -20.92
C ILE A 134 15.93 -3.56 -20.25
N ARG A 135 16.85 -4.48 -19.93
CA ARG A 135 16.56 -5.75 -19.23
C ARG A 135 16.96 -5.64 -17.75
N PRO A 136 16.04 -5.39 -16.81
CA PRO A 136 16.37 -5.09 -15.41
C PRO A 136 16.67 -6.35 -14.57
N ARG A 137 17.47 -7.30 -15.08
CA ARG A 137 17.74 -8.58 -14.41
C ARG A 137 18.39 -8.42 -13.04
N MET A 138 19.44 -7.60 -12.94
CA MET A 138 20.13 -7.35 -11.66
C MET A 138 19.21 -6.70 -10.64
N PHE A 139 18.38 -5.73 -11.06
CA PHE A 139 17.39 -5.13 -10.18
C PHE A 139 16.40 -6.19 -9.69
N LYS A 140 15.83 -7.02 -10.58
CA LYS A 140 14.92 -8.12 -10.19
C LYS A 140 15.59 -9.04 -9.15
N SER A 141 16.84 -9.44 -9.38
CA SER A 141 17.57 -10.31 -8.45
C SER A 141 17.73 -9.73 -7.04
N VAL A 142 17.94 -8.41 -6.92
CA VAL A 142 18.10 -7.75 -5.61
C VAL A 142 16.76 -7.48 -4.96
N ILE A 143 15.80 -6.91 -5.68
CA ILE A 143 14.50 -6.54 -5.08
C ILE A 143 13.72 -7.78 -4.66
N ALA A 144 13.83 -8.87 -5.39
CA ALA A 144 13.17 -10.13 -5.09
C ALA A 144 13.99 -11.08 -4.21
N ALA A 145 15.17 -10.65 -3.76
CA ALA A 145 16.03 -11.48 -2.92
C ALA A 145 15.26 -11.93 -1.68
N SER A 146 15.22 -13.25 -1.46
CA SER A 146 14.55 -13.88 -0.31
C SER A 146 13.02 -13.77 -0.28
N HIS A 147 12.35 -13.20 -1.29
CA HIS A 147 10.89 -13.18 -1.36
C HIS A 147 10.37 -14.46 -2.04
N PRO A 148 9.46 -15.24 -1.41
CA PRO A 148 9.01 -16.53 -1.95
C PRO A 148 8.36 -16.39 -3.33
N GLU A 149 7.52 -15.37 -3.52
CA GLU A 149 6.82 -15.14 -4.78
C GLU A 149 7.67 -14.44 -5.86
N PHE A 150 8.21 -13.25 -5.57
CA PHE A 150 8.96 -12.46 -6.57
C PHE A 150 10.28 -13.08 -7.04
N SER A 151 10.88 -13.98 -6.25
CA SER A 151 12.09 -14.71 -6.68
C SER A 151 11.81 -15.69 -7.82
N SER A 152 10.55 -16.07 -8.00
CA SER A 152 10.10 -16.91 -9.10
C SER A 152 9.99 -16.16 -10.44
N THR A 153 9.72 -16.92 -11.50
CA THR A 153 9.38 -16.39 -12.83
C THR A 153 7.88 -16.47 -13.11
N ARG A 154 7.05 -16.64 -12.08
CA ARG A 154 5.58 -16.67 -12.22
C ARG A 154 5.03 -15.24 -12.37
N GLN A 155 3.79 -15.15 -12.85
CA GLN A 155 3.03 -13.91 -12.79
C GLN A 155 2.73 -13.57 -11.33
N GLN A 156 2.73 -12.28 -11.02
CA GLN A 156 2.53 -11.77 -9.67
C GLN A 156 1.65 -10.51 -9.73
N ASP A 157 1.06 -10.18 -8.60
CA ASP A 157 0.22 -8.99 -8.46
C ASP A 157 1.05 -7.69 -8.41
N ALA A 158 0.57 -6.66 -9.10
CA ALA A 158 1.26 -5.38 -9.17
C ALA A 158 1.21 -4.59 -7.86
N LEU A 159 0.12 -4.69 -7.09
CA LEU A 159 -0.01 -3.99 -5.81
C LEU A 159 0.90 -4.63 -4.76
N GLU A 160 0.93 -5.96 -4.70
CA GLU A 160 1.82 -6.71 -3.82
C GLU A 160 3.28 -6.33 -4.10
N PHE A 161 3.68 -6.30 -5.38
CA PHE A 161 5.03 -5.86 -5.75
C PHE A 161 5.29 -4.40 -5.38
N PHE A 162 4.31 -3.51 -5.56
CA PHE A 162 4.45 -2.10 -5.19
C PHE A 162 4.69 -1.94 -3.69
N LEU A 163 3.89 -2.59 -2.84
CA LEU A 163 4.05 -2.54 -1.39
C LEU A 163 5.38 -3.13 -0.94
N HIS A 164 5.77 -4.30 -1.48
CA HIS A 164 7.09 -4.90 -1.24
C HIS A 164 8.23 -3.95 -1.66
N PHE A 165 8.09 -3.30 -2.81
CA PHE A 165 9.07 -2.33 -3.28
C PHE A 165 9.20 -1.12 -2.35
N ILE A 166 8.07 -0.56 -1.89
CA ILE A 166 8.04 0.56 -0.95
C ILE A 166 8.71 0.19 0.38
N ASP A 167 8.37 -0.97 0.94
CA ASP A 167 8.98 -1.48 2.19
C ASP A 167 10.50 -1.66 2.05
N GLN A 168 10.97 -2.25 0.95
CA GLN A 168 12.41 -2.41 0.69
C GLN A 168 13.13 -1.05 0.51
N VAL A 169 12.47 -0.04 -0.07
CA VAL A 169 13.00 1.31 -0.19
C VAL A 169 13.04 2.03 1.17
N GLU A 170 12.00 1.89 1.98
CA GLU A 170 11.94 2.44 3.34
C GLU A 170 13.07 1.85 4.20
N ARG A 171 13.22 0.53 4.21
CA ARG A 171 14.31 -0.19 4.90
C ARG A 171 15.71 0.26 4.46
N ALA A 172 15.91 0.48 3.15
CA ALA A 172 17.17 0.94 2.61
C ALA A 172 17.51 2.40 2.99
N ASN A 173 16.53 3.19 3.41
CA ASN A 173 16.70 4.58 3.83
C ASN A 173 16.39 4.81 5.32
N THR A 174 16.32 3.75 6.14
CA THR A 174 16.16 3.84 7.61
C THR A 174 17.16 4.81 8.22
N GLY A 175 16.66 5.74 9.05
CA GLY A 175 17.47 6.79 9.69
C GLY A 175 17.83 7.97 8.77
N LYS A 176 17.40 7.98 7.50
CA LYS A 176 17.64 9.06 6.52
C LYS A 176 16.33 9.54 5.91
N ILE A 177 15.46 10.06 6.77
CA ILE A 177 14.09 10.48 6.44
C ILE A 177 14.04 11.42 5.23
N GLU A 178 14.95 12.39 5.15
CA GLU A 178 15.00 13.37 4.04
C GLU A 178 15.33 12.77 2.67
N LEU A 179 15.97 11.59 2.65
CA LEU A 179 16.39 10.90 1.43
C LEU A 179 15.43 9.79 1.02
N ASP A 180 14.43 9.48 1.82
CA ASP A 180 13.50 8.40 1.58
C ASP A 180 12.36 8.86 0.65
N PRO A 181 12.35 8.43 -0.63
CA PRO A 181 11.33 8.84 -1.58
C PRO A 181 9.98 8.14 -1.33
N SER A 182 9.95 7.05 -0.56
CA SER A 182 8.73 6.29 -0.26
C SER A 182 7.72 7.12 0.53
N ARG A 183 8.21 8.05 1.36
CA ARG A 183 7.41 8.97 2.17
C ARG A 183 6.43 9.79 1.35
N SER A 184 6.74 10.08 0.10
CA SER A 184 5.85 10.86 -0.78
C SER A 184 4.53 10.17 -1.11
N PHE A 185 4.42 8.86 -0.82
CA PHE A 185 3.19 8.08 -0.90
C PHE A 185 2.52 7.86 0.47
N LYS A 186 3.20 8.17 1.58
CA LYS A 186 2.76 7.83 2.94
C LYS A 186 1.76 8.84 3.47
N PHE A 187 0.66 8.36 4.03
CA PHE A 187 -0.37 9.19 4.64
C PHE A 187 -1.01 8.53 5.85
N GLY A 188 -1.70 9.30 6.67
CA GLY A 188 -2.40 8.79 7.83
C GLY A 188 -3.91 8.67 7.61
N ILE A 189 -4.50 7.64 8.20
CA ILE A 189 -5.94 7.37 8.26
C ILE A 189 -6.34 7.38 9.73
N GLU A 190 -7.45 8.05 10.04
CA GLU A 190 -8.11 8.01 11.34
C GLU A 190 -9.51 7.39 11.19
N ASP A 191 -9.70 6.29 11.91
CA ASP A 191 -10.99 5.63 12.08
C ASP A 191 -11.66 6.16 13.34
N ARG A 192 -12.75 6.92 13.18
CA ARG A 192 -13.62 7.36 14.28
C ARG A 192 -14.71 6.32 14.50
N ILE A 193 -14.77 5.74 15.70
CA ILE A 193 -15.79 4.76 16.09
C ILE A 193 -16.70 5.40 17.14
N LEU A 194 -17.97 5.58 16.80
CA LEU A 194 -19.02 6.05 17.70
C LEU A 194 -19.80 4.86 18.26
N CYS A 195 -19.73 4.67 19.56
CA CYS A 195 -20.51 3.64 20.25
C CYS A 195 -21.96 4.10 20.49
N SER A 196 -22.89 3.15 20.58
CA SER A 196 -24.28 3.40 21.01
C SER A 196 -24.41 4.12 22.36
N SER A 197 -23.37 4.14 23.20
CA SER A 197 -23.31 4.95 24.43
C SER A 197 -23.18 6.46 24.20
N GLY A 198 -22.95 6.91 22.96
CA GLY A 198 -22.63 8.30 22.62
C GLY A 198 -21.15 8.64 22.71
N LYS A 199 -20.32 7.73 23.24
CA LYS A 199 -18.87 7.91 23.37
C LYS A 199 -18.10 7.47 22.12
N VAL A 200 -16.94 8.07 21.88
CA VAL A 200 -16.13 7.87 20.68
C VAL A 200 -14.74 7.33 20.98
N THR A 201 -14.17 6.58 20.04
CA THR A 201 -12.75 6.24 20.03
C THR A 201 -12.16 6.53 18.65
N TYR A 202 -10.87 6.85 18.62
CA TYR A 202 -10.13 7.21 17.41
C TYR A 202 -8.95 6.26 17.26
N ASN A 203 -8.90 5.52 16.16
CA ASN A 203 -7.76 4.68 15.81
C ASN A 203 -7.02 5.29 14.63
N ARG A 204 -5.71 5.53 14.79
CA ARG A 204 -4.87 6.10 13.74
C ARG A 204 -3.89 5.08 13.21
N ARG A 205 -3.74 5.05 11.90
CA ARG A 205 -2.74 4.20 11.22
C ARG A 205 -2.16 4.94 10.02
N ASN A 206 -0.94 4.56 9.66
CA ASN A 206 -0.30 5.03 8.43
C ASN A 206 -0.54 4.01 7.31
N ASP A 207 -0.68 4.50 6.09
CA ASP A 207 -0.86 3.69 4.90
C ASP A 207 -0.12 4.32 3.70
N TYR A 208 0.07 3.54 2.66
CA TYR A 208 0.63 3.96 1.38
C TYR A 208 -0.41 3.89 0.25
N ILE A 209 -1.51 3.16 0.48
CA ILE A 209 -2.52 2.90 -0.54
C ILE A 209 -3.93 3.14 0.02
N LEU A 210 -4.77 3.80 -0.78
CA LEU A 210 -6.19 3.91 -0.49
C LEU A 210 -6.94 2.82 -1.27
N SER A 211 -7.24 1.72 -0.60
CA SER A 211 -7.99 0.61 -1.20
C SER A 211 -9.48 0.89 -1.21
N LEU A 212 -10.05 1.07 -2.40
CA LEU A 212 -11.44 1.46 -2.61
C LEU A 212 -12.31 0.27 -2.99
N ASN A 213 -13.42 0.09 -2.29
CA ASN A 213 -14.47 -0.84 -2.69
C ASN A 213 -15.21 -0.29 -3.91
N ILE A 214 -15.72 -1.18 -4.76
CA ILE A 214 -16.47 -0.81 -5.95
C ILE A 214 -17.96 -1.09 -5.71
N PRO A 215 -18.78 -0.06 -5.42
CA PRO A 215 -20.20 -0.26 -5.17
C PRO A 215 -20.94 -0.46 -6.51
N LEU A 216 -21.02 -1.70 -6.98
CA LEU A 216 -21.71 -2.06 -8.23
C LEU A 216 -23.18 -1.59 -8.29
N ARG A 217 -23.81 -1.45 -7.12
CA ARG A 217 -25.18 -0.90 -6.99
C ARG A 217 -25.29 0.56 -7.42
N GLU A 218 -24.19 1.29 -7.51
CA GLU A 218 -24.14 2.70 -7.92
C GLU A 218 -23.69 2.86 -9.39
N ALA A 219 -23.75 1.79 -10.18
CA ALA A 219 -23.44 1.88 -11.60
C ALA A 219 -24.37 2.86 -12.33
N THR A 220 -23.83 3.64 -13.27
CA THR A 220 -24.57 4.68 -14.02
C THR A 220 -25.38 4.11 -15.18
N ASN A 221 -24.95 2.97 -15.74
CA ASN A 221 -25.54 2.34 -16.93
C ASN A 221 -26.45 1.14 -16.62
N LYS A 222 -27.22 1.19 -15.51
CA LYS A 222 -28.08 0.05 -15.07
C LYS A 222 -29.05 -0.46 -16.14
N GLY A 223 -29.69 0.44 -16.89
CA GLY A 223 -30.64 0.05 -17.93
C GLY A 223 -29.99 -0.73 -19.10
N GLU A 224 -28.75 -0.37 -19.46
CA GLU A 224 -27.98 -1.09 -20.49
C GLU A 224 -27.56 -2.47 -19.98
N LEU A 225 -27.16 -2.57 -18.71
CA LEU A 225 -26.81 -3.84 -18.08
C LEU A 225 -27.99 -4.81 -18.03
N GLU A 226 -29.17 -4.34 -17.63
CA GLU A 226 -30.38 -5.16 -17.60
C GLU A 226 -30.77 -5.67 -18.98
N SER A 227 -30.61 -4.82 -20.00
CA SER A 227 -30.87 -5.18 -21.40
C SER A 227 -29.86 -6.22 -21.91
N PHE A 228 -28.58 -6.05 -21.59
CA PHE A 228 -27.52 -7.00 -21.93
C PHE A 228 -27.68 -8.34 -21.21
N GLN A 229 -28.10 -8.34 -19.94
CA GLN A 229 -28.36 -9.57 -19.19
C GLN A 229 -29.47 -10.41 -19.84
N LYS A 230 -30.57 -9.77 -20.27
CA LYS A 230 -31.64 -10.45 -21.02
C LYS A 230 -31.15 -11.03 -22.34
N LEU A 231 -30.41 -10.24 -23.11
CA LEU A 231 -29.80 -10.69 -24.37
C LEU A 231 -28.86 -11.89 -24.14
N LYS A 232 -28.07 -11.83 -23.06
CA LYS A 232 -27.14 -12.90 -22.68
C LYS A 232 -27.88 -14.18 -22.33
N GLU A 233 -28.97 -14.10 -21.58
CA GLU A 233 -29.81 -15.25 -21.26
C GLU A 233 -30.47 -15.86 -22.50
N GLU A 234 -30.98 -15.03 -23.41
CA GLU A 234 -31.56 -15.47 -24.69
C GLU A 234 -30.52 -16.20 -25.57
N ARG A 235 -29.33 -15.61 -25.74
CA ARG A 235 -28.24 -16.22 -26.54
C ARG A 235 -27.71 -17.51 -25.92
N LEU A 236 -27.60 -17.55 -24.59
CA LEU A 236 -27.20 -18.75 -23.86
C LEU A 236 -28.22 -19.88 -24.04
N ALA A 237 -29.52 -19.55 -24.02
CA ALA A 237 -30.59 -20.51 -24.31
C ALA A 237 -30.56 -21.02 -25.75
N GLU A 238 -30.11 -20.20 -26.70
CA GLU A 238 -29.89 -20.58 -28.11
C GLU A 238 -28.54 -21.30 -28.36
N GLY A 239 -27.69 -21.44 -27.33
CA GLY A 239 -26.34 -22.00 -27.47
C GLY A 239 -25.38 -21.16 -28.30
N LYS A 240 -25.66 -19.85 -28.46
CA LYS A 240 -24.80 -18.91 -29.18
C LYS A 240 -23.88 -18.18 -28.20
N GLU A 241 -22.62 -18.05 -28.59
CA GLU A 241 -21.66 -17.21 -27.87
C GLU A 241 -21.92 -15.71 -28.15
N ILE A 242 -21.51 -14.87 -27.21
CA ILE A 242 -21.63 -13.41 -27.30
C ILE A 242 -20.26 -12.89 -27.76
N ASN A 243 -20.27 -12.08 -28.81
CA ASN A 243 -19.06 -11.42 -29.28
C ASN A 243 -18.54 -10.45 -28.22
N ALA A 244 -17.22 -10.29 -28.12
CA ALA A 244 -16.59 -9.41 -27.13
C ALA A 244 -17.10 -7.96 -27.21
N ASP A 245 -17.46 -7.49 -28.40
CA ASP A 245 -17.93 -6.14 -28.68
C ASP A 245 -19.37 -5.89 -28.22
N GLU A 246 -20.16 -6.96 -28.02
CA GLU A 246 -21.53 -6.86 -27.51
C GLU A 246 -21.57 -6.85 -25.97
N ILE A 247 -20.42 -7.04 -25.30
CA ILE A 247 -20.35 -7.14 -23.83
C ILE A 247 -20.53 -5.76 -23.19
N VAL A 248 -21.61 -5.62 -22.41
CA VAL A 248 -21.87 -4.42 -21.59
C VAL A 248 -21.36 -4.65 -20.17
N ARG A 249 -20.50 -3.74 -19.70
CA ARG A 249 -19.89 -3.76 -18.35
C ARG A 249 -20.45 -2.66 -17.47
N PRO A 250 -20.56 -2.86 -16.14
CA PRO A 250 -21.03 -1.80 -15.25
C PRO A 250 -20.06 -0.62 -15.25
N ARG A 251 -20.57 0.62 -15.20
CA ARG A 251 -19.77 1.86 -15.12
C ARG A 251 -19.99 2.54 -13.78
N VAL A 252 -18.93 2.67 -12.98
CA VAL A 252 -18.98 3.26 -11.63
C VAL A 252 -18.04 4.45 -11.55
N PRO A 253 -18.50 5.65 -11.19
CA PRO A 253 -17.63 6.81 -11.00
C PRO A 253 -16.64 6.62 -9.85
N LEU A 254 -15.40 7.09 -10.02
CA LEU A 254 -14.38 7.03 -8.96
C LEU A 254 -14.80 7.79 -7.70
N GLU A 255 -15.51 8.90 -7.85
CA GLU A 255 -16.04 9.72 -6.76
C GLU A 255 -16.98 8.92 -5.86
N THR A 256 -17.77 8.02 -6.44
CA THR A 256 -18.65 7.13 -5.69
C THR A 256 -17.85 6.14 -4.85
N CYS A 257 -16.74 5.61 -5.38
CA CYS A 257 -15.83 4.73 -4.65
C CYS A 257 -15.14 5.47 -3.49
N LEU A 258 -14.71 6.71 -3.71
CA LEU A 258 -14.13 7.59 -2.67
C LEU A 258 -15.15 7.95 -1.59
N ALA A 259 -16.38 8.30 -1.98
CA ALA A 259 -17.46 8.58 -1.05
C ALA A 259 -17.82 7.34 -0.22
N ASN A 260 -17.77 6.14 -0.84
CA ASN A 260 -18.01 4.88 -0.12
C ASN A 260 -16.95 4.60 0.95
N PHE A 261 -15.69 5.00 0.74
CA PHE A 261 -14.63 4.85 1.74
C PHE A 261 -14.90 5.67 3.00
N SER A 262 -15.35 6.92 2.85
CA SER A 262 -15.66 7.81 3.98
C SER A 262 -17.10 7.69 4.50
N ALA A 263 -17.91 6.80 3.92
CA ALA A 263 -19.27 6.57 4.37
C ALA A 263 -19.28 5.89 5.76
N PRO A 264 -20.24 6.22 6.64
CA PRO A 264 -20.39 5.51 7.90
C PRO A 264 -20.70 4.03 7.70
N GLU A 265 -19.96 3.16 8.39
CA GLU A 265 -20.12 1.70 8.39
C GLU A 265 -20.58 1.23 9.75
N GLU A 266 -21.62 0.39 9.79
CA GLU A 266 -22.09 -0.23 11.03
C GLU A 266 -21.23 -1.45 11.37
N ILE A 267 -20.66 -1.45 12.57
CA ILE A 267 -19.95 -2.58 13.17
C ILE A 267 -20.92 -3.26 14.15
N HIS A 268 -21.29 -4.50 13.82
CA HIS A 268 -22.04 -5.36 14.73
C HIS A 268 -21.11 -6.04 15.75
N ASP A 269 -21.66 -6.43 16.91
CA ASP A 269 -20.94 -7.11 17.99
C ASP A 269 -19.71 -6.36 18.55
N PHE A 270 -19.70 -5.02 18.46
CA PHE A 270 -18.66 -4.17 19.04
C PHE A 270 -18.76 -4.15 20.58
N TYR A 271 -17.67 -4.47 21.28
CA TYR A 271 -17.64 -4.40 22.74
C TYR A 271 -17.45 -2.96 23.22
N SER A 272 -18.43 -2.43 23.96
CA SER A 272 -18.36 -1.10 24.55
C SER A 272 -17.80 -1.17 25.97
N THR A 273 -16.66 -0.54 26.23
CA THR A 273 -16.10 -0.39 27.59
C THR A 273 -16.98 0.48 28.49
N ALA A 274 -17.74 1.41 27.92
CA ALA A 274 -18.66 2.27 28.66
C ALA A 274 -19.93 1.52 29.11
N LEU A 275 -20.46 0.62 28.27
CA LEU A 275 -21.67 -0.17 28.59
C LEU A 275 -21.36 -1.56 29.14
N LYS A 276 -20.08 -1.97 29.10
CA LYS A 276 -19.59 -3.32 29.44
C LYS A 276 -20.35 -4.44 28.73
N THR A 277 -20.79 -4.20 27.49
CA THR A 277 -21.60 -5.15 26.71
C THR A 277 -21.33 -5.01 25.21
N LYS A 278 -21.68 -6.04 24.45
CA LYS A 278 -21.64 -6.00 22.99
C LYS A 278 -22.81 -5.17 22.45
N THR A 279 -22.51 -4.29 21.52
CA THR A 279 -23.46 -3.34 20.93
C THR A 279 -23.10 -3.06 19.47
N THR A 280 -23.86 -2.20 18.82
CA THR A 280 -23.51 -1.68 17.50
C THR A 280 -22.71 -0.39 17.65
N ALA A 281 -21.73 -0.21 16.77
CA ALA A 281 -20.94 1.01 16.67
C ALA A 281 -20.92 1.51 15.22
N LEU A 282 -20.75 2.80 15.04
CA LEU A 282 -20.65 3.45 13.73
C LEU A 282 -19.20 3.87 13.50
N LYS A 283 -18.56 3.29 12.49
CA LYS A 283 -17.19 3.61 12.07
C LYS A 283 -17.22 4.61 10.92
N THR A 284 -16.33 5.59 10.95
CA THR A 284 -16.11 6.53 9.84
C THR A 284 -14.63 6.73 9.64
N ALA A 285 -14.14 6.51 8.43
CA ALA A 285 -12.73 6.69 8.07
C ALA A 285 -12.49 8.07 7.45
N GLY A 286 -11.44 8.76 7.92
CA GLY A 286 -10.96 10.02 7.37
C GLY A 286 -9.44 10.03 7.23
N LEU A 287 -8.92 10.94 6.41
CA LEU A 287 -7.48 11.10 6.15
C LEU A 287 -6.90 12.16 7.10
N THR A 288 -5.87 11.83 7.88
CA THR A 288 -5.18 12.80 8.75
C THR A 288 -4.24 13.69 7.95
N SER A 289 -3.62 13.14 6.90
CA SER A 289 -2.73 13.85 5.99
C SER A 289 -3.01 13.50 4.52
N PHE A 290 -2.60 14.39 3.62
CA PHE A 290 -2.68 14.21 2.17
C PHE A 290 -1.28 14.08 1.56
N PRO A 291 -0.92 12.91 0.97
CA PRO A 291 0.42 12.68 0.45
C PRO A 291 0.67 13.48 -0.83
N ASP A 292 1.93 13.63 -1.24
CA ASP A 292 2.29 14.27 -2.52
C ASP A 292 1.76 13.46 -3.72
N TYR A 293 1.80 12.13 -3.58
CA TYR A 293 1.29 11.17 -4.53
C TYR A 293 0.28 10.25 -3.84
N LEU A 294 -0.98 10.36 -4.24
CA LEU A 294 -2.05 9.48 -3.77
C LEU A 294 -2.11 8.23 -4.66
N VAL A 295 -1.99 7.07 -4.03
CA VAL A 295 -2.12 5.77 -4.71
C VAL A 295 -3.48 5.17 -4.38
N LEU A 296 -4.33 5.01 -5.38
CA LEU A 296 -5.64 4.36 -5.24
C LEU A 296 -5.55 2.94 -5.77
N HIS A 297 -6.04 1.99 -4.99
CA HIS A 297 -6.18 0.59 -5.39
C HIS A 297 -7.67 0.24 -5.50
N MET A 298 -8.12 -0.18 -6.68
CA MET A 298 -9.50 -0.60 -6.89
C MET A 298 -9.66 -2.08 -6.53
N ARG A 299 -10.45 -2.40 -5.50
CA ARG A 299 -10.71 -3.78 -5.05
C ARG A 299 -11.63 -4.52 -6.02
N ARG A 300 -11.05 -5.01 -7.11
CA ARG A 300 -11.77 -5.75 -8.17
C ARG A 300 -11.85 -7.24 -7.92
N PHE A 301 -11.08 -7.79 -7.00
CA PHE A 301 -11.17 -9.21 -6.68
C PHE A 301 -12.20 -9.44 -5.58
N VAL A 302 -13.17 -10.29 -5.87
CA VAL A 302 -14.21 -10.71 -4.92
C VAL A 302 -14.25 -12.24 -4.85
N MET A 303 -14.66 -12.76 -3.70
CA MET A 303 -14.89 -14.19 -3.52
C MET A 303 -16.35 -14.50 -3.85
N GLU A 304 -16.59 -15.29 -4.89
CA GLU A 304 -17.93 -15.79 -5.19
C GLU A 304 -18.29 -17.01 -4.33
N ALA A 305 -19.56 -17.43 -4.45
CA ALA A 305 -20.04 -18.66 -3.81
C ALA A 305 -19.11 -19.84 -4.16
N GLY A 306 -18.68 -20.58 -3.14
CA GLY A 306 -17.70 -21.66 -3.31
C GLY A 306 -16.24 -21.24 -3.19
N TRP A 307 -15.97 -20.00 -2.74
CA TRP A 307 -14.61 -19.47 -2.53
C TRP A 307 -13.76 -19.42 -3.81
N VAL A 308 -14.41 -19.21 -4.95
CA VAL A 308 -13.73 -19.01 -6.22
C VAL A 308 -13.43 -17.52 -6.36
N PRO A 309 -12.15 -17.11 -6.46
CA PRO A 309 -11.79 -15.73 -6.68
C PRO A 309 -12.25 -15.30 -8.08
N LYS A 310 -12.87 -14.14 -8.16
CA LYS A 310 -13.34 -13.56 -9.41
C LYS A 310 -12.93 -12.11 -9.53
N LYS A 311 -12.49 -11.76 -10.74
CA LYS A 311 -12.23 -10.37 -11.13
C LYS A 311 -13.55 -9.69 -11.53
N LEU A 312 -13.84 -8.54 -10.94
CA LEU A 312 -14.95 -7.68 -11.30
C LEU A 312 -14.66 -7.00 -12.64
N ASP A 313 -15.38 -7.40 -13.66
CA ASP A 313 -15.34 -6.80 -14.99
C ASP A 313 -16.20 -5.53 -15.02
N VAL A 314 -15.66 -4.44 -14.46
CA VAL A 314 -16.32 -3.14 -14.26
C VAL A 314 -15.48 -2.00 -14.83
N TYR A 315 -16.12 -0.96 -15.35
CA TYR A 315 -15.47 0.29 -15.72
C TYR A 315 -15.51 1.28 -14.57
N ILE A 316 -14.37 1.89 -14.30
CA ILE A 316 -14.28 2.99 -13.34
C ILE A 316 -14.01 4.26 -14.12
N ASP A 317 -14.92 5.22 -14.03
CA ASP A 317 -14.76 6.52 -14.67
C ASP A 317 -13.86 7.37 -13.77
N VAL A 318 -12.62 7.60 -14.22
CA VAL A 318 -11.59 8.32 -13.47
C VAL A 318 -11.44 9.72 -14.07
N PRO A 319 -11.76 10.80 -13.34
CA PRO A 319 -11.54 12.16 -13.83
C PRO A 319 -10.05 12.53 -13.85
N ASP A 320 -9.69 13.51 -14.68
CA ASP A 320 -8.33 14.07 -14.70
C ASP A 320 -7.94 14.75 -13.37
N ILE A 321 -8.92 15.29 -12.64
CA ILE A 321 -8.72 15.97 -11.36
C ILE A 321 -9.72 15.42 -10.36
N ILE A 322 -9.23 15.02 -9.18
CA ILE A 322 -10.04 14.60 -8.03
C ILE A 322 -9.85 15.59 -6.87
N ASP A 323 -10.92 15.82 -6.11
CA ASP A 323 -10.89 16.59 -4.86
C ASP A 323 -11.40 15.76 -3.69
N ILE A 324 -10.47 15.30 -2.86
CA ILE A 324 -10.72 14.50 -1.66
C ILE A 324 -10.62 15.35 -0.38
N SER A 325 -10.61 16.69 -0.49
CA SER A 325 -10.51 17.57 0.68
C SER A 325 -11.62 17.32 1.71
N HIS A 326 -12.79 16.87 1.26
CA HIS A 326 -13.93 16.51 2.10
C HIS A 326 -13.70 15.25 2.96
N MET A 327 -12.73 14.41 2.60
CA MET A 327 -12.37 13.18 3.33
C MET A 327 -11.38 13.43 4.48
N ARG A 328 -10.94 14.69 4.68
CA ARG A 328 -10.02 15.03 5.77
C ARG A 328 -10.67 14.75 7.12
N SER A 329 -9.97 14.03 7.98
CA SER A 329 -10.42 13.82 9.35
C SER A 329 -10.40 15.14 10.12
N LYS A 330 -11.40 15.32 10.97
CA LYS A 330 -11.52 16.49 11.84
C LYS A 330 -10.84 16.27 13.19
N GLY A 331 -10.39 15.05 13.48
CA GLY A 331 -9.92 14.68 14.81
C GLY A 331 -11.02 14.74 15.86
N HIS A 332 -10.62 14.67 17.12
CA HIS A 332 -11.51 14.83 18.27
C HIS A 332 -12.23 16.18 18.25
N GLN A 333 -13.57 16.15 18.33
CA GLN A 333 -14.40 17.36 18.29
C GLN A 333 -14.75 17.87 19.70
N PRO A 334 -14.86 19.21 19.90
CA PRO A 334 -15.34 19.77 21.15
C PRO A 334 -16.75 19.25 21.50
N GLY A 335 -16.89 18.64 22.67
CA GLY A 335 -18.15 18.09 23.16
C GLY A 335 -18.32 16.58 22.97
N GLU A 336 -17.34 15.90 22.35
CA GLU A 336 -17.30 14.45 22.35
C GLU A 336 -16.71 13.90 23.65
N GLU A 337 -17.27 12.80 24.14
CA GLU A 337 -16.69 12.05 25.26
C GLU A 337 -15.97 10.82 24.73
N LEU A 338 -14.72 10.62 25.16
CA LEU A 338 -13.95 9.44 24.80
C LEU A 338 -14.49 8.19 25.51
N LEU A 339 -14.47 7.07 24.81
CA LEU A 339 -14.68 5.75 25.41
C LEU A 339 -13.61 5.53 26.50
N PRO A 340 -13.99 5.05 27.69
CA PRO A 340 -13.00 4.71 28.70
C PRO A 340 -12.01 3.68 28.18
N ASP A 341 -10.72 3.91 28.41
CA ASP A 341 -9.67 2.92 28.19
C ASP A 341 -9.80 1.84 29.26
N GLY A 342 -10.65 0.85 29.00
CA GLY A 342 -10.77 -0.36 29.77
C GLY A 342 -10.31 -1.51 28.89
N VAL A 343 -9.14 -2.06 29.19
CA VAL A 343 -8.84 -3.46 28.87
C VAL A 343 -10.06 -4.26 29.36
N PRO A 344 -10.57 -5.27 28.63
CA PRO A 344 -11.54 -6.16 29.23
C PRO A 344 -10.91 -6.63 30.54
N ASP A 345 -11.55 -6.34 31.66
CA ASP A 345 -11.26 -7.05 32.89
C ASP A 345 -11.62 -8.51 32.60
N GLU A 346 -10.67 -9.27 32.02
CA GLU A 346 -10.66 -10.73 32.06
C GLU A 346 -10.45 -11.23 33.51
N GLU A 347 -10.57 -10.36 34.51
CA GLU A 347 -10.55 -10.69 35.92
C GLU A 347 -11.95 -10.93 36.53
N ASP A 348 -13.06 -10.61 35.83
CA ASP A 348 -14.41 -10.73 36.44
C ASP A 348 -15.30 -11.85 35.86
N SER A 349 -14.76 -12.76 35.04
CA SER A 349 -15.52 -13.93 34.57
C SER A 349 -15.04 -15.31 35.04
N ASN A 350 -14.07 -15.45 35.96
CA ASN A 350 -13.88 -16.72 36.70
C ASN A 350 -12.86 -16.67 37.86
N LYS A 351 -13.11 -15.84 38.89
CA LYS A 351 -12.37 -15.92 40.16
C LYS A 351 -13.33 -16.24 41.31
N MET A 352 -13.77 -17.49 41.40
CA MET A 352 -14.56 -17.95 42.55
C MET A 352 -13.66 -17.97 43.81
N TRP A 353 -14.02 -17.18 44.82
CA TRP A 353 -13.39 -17.21 46.13
C TRP A 353 -13.98 -18.35 46.97
N ALA A 354 -13.17 -18.99 47.84
CA ALA A 354 -13.64 -20.03 48.74
C ALA A 354 -14.59 -19.44 49.81
N ASN A 355 -15.77 -20.01 49.99
CA ASN A 355 -16.66 -19.61 51.07
C ASN A 355 -16.02 -19.94 52.43
N GLU A 356 -15.72 -18.90 53.22
CA GLU A 356 -15.02 -19.02 54.51
C GLU A 356 -15.81 -19.83 55.55
N GLU A 357 -17.14 -19.90 55.48
CA GLU A 357 -17.95 -20.72 56.39
C GLU A 357 -17.75 -22.22 56.12
N ILE A 358 -17.70 -22.62 54.84
CA ILE A 358 -17.43 -24.00 54.43
C ILE A 358 -16.01 -24.39 54.84
N VAL A 359 -15.05 -23.48 54.58
CA VAL A 359 -13.66 -23.69 54.94
C VAL A 359 -13.48 -23.78 56.46
N ALA A 360 -14.14 -22.93 57.25
CA ALA A 360 -14.06 -22.96 58.71
C ALA A 360 -14.63 -24.26 59.29
N GLN A 361 -15.74 -24.77 58.74
CA GLN A 361 -16.32 -26.03 59.17
C GLN A 361 -15.41 -27.22 58.84
N LEU A 362 -14.85 -27.30 57.64
CA LEU A 362 -13.91 -28.37 57.26
C LEU A 362 -12.60 -28.31 58.07
N VAL A 363 -12.09 -27.11 58.35
CA VAL A 363 -10.92 -26.94 59.23
C VAL A 363 -11.24 -27.37 60.66
N SER A 364 -12.46 -27.09 61.16
CA SER A 364 -12.87 -27.55 62.49
C SER A 364 -12.95 -29.07 62.62
N MET A 365 -13.13 -29.78 61.50
CA MET A 365 -13.09 -31.24 61.42
C MET A 365 -11.66 -31.82 61.38
N GLY A 366 -10.64 -30.96 61.30
CA GLY A 366 -9.23 -31.34 61.35
C GLY A 366 -8.50 -31.33 60.01
N PHE A 367 -9.11 -30.84 58.93
CA PHE A 367 -8.47 -30.76 57.61
C PHE A 367 -7.62 -29.49 57.45
N ASN A 368 -6.59 -29.55 56.59
CA ASN A 368 -5.71 -28.41 56.34
C ASN A 368 -6.49 -27.26 55.67
N HIS A 369 -6.28 -26.03 56.14
CA HIS A 369 -6.98 -24.84 55.64
C HIS A 369 -6.83 -24.64 54.13
N LEU A 370 -5.63 -24.89 53.58
CA LEU A 370 -5.36 -24.73 52.15
C LEU A 370 -6.14 -25.75 51.30
N HIS A 371 -6.23 -26.99 51.78
CA HIS A 371 -6.99 -28.05 51.12
C HIS A 371 -8.49 -27.73 51.14
N CYS A 372 -8.99 -27.25 52.28
CA CYS A 372 -10.39 -26.84 52.44
C CYS A 372 -10.77 -25.69 51.48
N GLN A 373 -9.87 -24.71 51.30
CA GLN A 373 -10.07 -23.64 50.32
C GLN A 373 -10.13 -24.17 48.88
N LYS A 374 -9.22 -25.08 48.51
CA LYS A 374 -9.24 -25.72 47.18
C LYS A 374 -10.51 -26.54 46.95
N ALA A 375 -10.95 -27.28 47.96
CA ALA A 375 -12.17 -28.07 47.88
C ALA A 375 -13.41 -27.19 47.69
N ALA A 376 -13.51 -26.08 48.43
CA ALA A 376 -14.61 -25.13 48.29
C ALA A 376 -14.63 -24.48 46.89
N ILE A 377 -13.48 -24.12 46.34
CA ILE A 377 -13.36 -23.52 45.00
C ILE A 377 -13.71 -24.55 43.90
N ASN A 378 -13.14 -25.75 43.96
CA ASN A 378 -13.36 -26.78 42.94
C ASN A 378 -14.78 -27.35 42.96
N THR A 379 -15.46 -27.29 44.10
CA THR A 379 -16.89 -27.65 44.22
C THR A 379 -17.82 -26.45 44.04
N SER A 380 -17.31 -25.30 43.59
CA SER A 380 -18.11 -24.10 43.32
C SER A 380 -18.92 -23.60 44.53
N ASN A 381 -18.43 -23.82 45.75
CA ASN A 381 -19.07 -23.47 47.03
C ASN A 381 -20.49 -24.05 47.22
N VAL A 382 -20.79 -25.20 46.60
CA VAL A 382 -22.14 -25.81 46.63
C VAL A 382 -22.57 -26.24 48.04
N GLY A 383 -21.64 -26.71 48.87
CA GLY A 383 -21.95 -27.20 50.21
C GLY A 383 -20.74 -27.80 50.92
N VAL A 384 -20.87 -28.04 52.22
CA VAL A 384 -19.81 -28.61 53.07
C VAL A 384 -19.60 -30.09 52.78
N GLU A 385 -20.68 -30.83 52.50
CA GLU A 385 -20.63 -32.27 52.24
C GLU A 385 -19.93 -32.57 50.90
N GLU A 386 -20.22 -31.79 49.86
CA GLU A 386 -19.62 -31.90 48.54
C GLU A 386 -18.14 -31.52 48.57
N ALA A 387 -17.79 -30.43 49.27
CA ALA A 387 -16.40 -30.02 49.48
C ALA A 387 -15.62 -31.08 50.28
N MET A 388 -16.24 -31.70 51.30
CA MET A 388 -15.62 -32.80 52.05
C MET A 388 -15.35 -34.03 51.17
N ASN A 389 -16.31 -34.40 50.32
CA ASN A 389 -16.17 -35.56 49.43
C ASN A 389 -15.08 -35.34 48.36
N TRP A 390 -14.99 -34.12 47.83
CA TRP A 390 -13.90 -33.73 46.92
C TRP A 390 -12.55 -33.78 47.63
N LEU A 391 -12.47 -33.25 48.86
CA LEU A 391 -11.23 -33.26 49.64
C LEU A 391 -10.74 -34.68 49.90
N LEU A 392 -11.60 -35.57 50.39
CA LEU A 392 -11.24 -36.97 50.68
C LEU A 392 -10.76 -37.75 49.45
N SER A 393 -11.21 -37.39 48.25
CA SER A 393 -10.81 -38.06 47.00
C SER A 393 -9.51 -37.52 46.40
N HIS A 394 -9.07 -36.33 46.80
CA HIS A 394 -7.90 -35.64 46.22
C HIS A 394 -6.78 -35.40 47.25
N MET A 395 -6.93 -35.92 48.48
CA MET A 395 -5.97 -35.72 49.58
C MET A 395 -4.57 -36.28 49.34
N GLU A 396 -4.42 -37.22 48.40
CA GLU A 396 -3.11 -37.80 48.04
C GLU A 396 -2.51 -37.16 46.78
N ASP A 397 -3.16 -36.14 46.21
CA ASP A 397 -2.68 -35.50 44.99
C ASP A 397 -1.43 -34.66 45.27
N PRO A 398 -0.38 -34.78 44.44
CA PRO A 398 0.91 -34.11 44.69
C PRO A 398 0.84 -32.58 44.61
N ASP A 399 -0.24 -32.03 44.06
CA ASP A 399 -0.47 -30.59 43.93
C ASP A 399 -1.37 -30.03 45.05
N ILE A 400 -1.92 -30.86 45.96
CA ILE A 400 -2.86 -30.41 46.98
C ILE A 400 -2.21 -29.46 48.00
N ASP A 401 -0.92 -29.64 48.28
CA ASP A 401 -0.12 -28.78 49.15
C ASP A 401 0.45 -27.53 48.46
N LEU A 402 0.31 -27.39 47.15
CA LEU A 402 0.77 -26.20 46.45
C LEU A 402 -0.10 -24.98 46.82
N PRO A 403 0.49 -23.80 47.08
CA PRO A 403 -0.29 -22.60 47.37
C PRO A 403 -1.27 -22.29 46.23
N ILE A 404 -2.48 -21.84 46.56
CA ILE A 404 -3.46 -21.40 45.56
C ILE A 404 -2.85 -20.21 44.84
N SER A 405 -2.29 -20.47 43.66
CA SER A 405 -1.55 -19.50 42.89
C SER A 405 -2.49 -18.36 42.50
N LYS A 406 -2.21 -17.16 43.04
CA LYS A 406 -2.68 -15.91 42.46
C LYS A 406 -2.02 -15.74 41.09
N GLY A 407 -2.58 -16.36 40.06
CA GLY A 407 -2.18 -16.15 38.66
C GLY A 407 -0.77 -16.62 38.31
N HIS A 408 -0.62 -17.19 37.12
CA HIS A 408 0.69 -17.44 36.53
C HIS A 408 1.38 -16.11 36.18
N GLY A 409 2.23 -15.64 37.08
CA GLY A 409 3.43 -14.89 36.74
C GLY A 409 4.59 -15.68 37.31
N SER A 410 5.20 -16.54 36.50
CA SER A 410 6.56 -16.97 36.81
C SER A 410 7.41 -15.71 36.74
N GLU A 411 7.64 -15.08 37.90
CA GLU A 411 8.79 -14.23 38.15
C GLU A 411 10.05 -15.10 38.07
N THR A 412 10.34 -15.62 36.87
CA THR A 412 11.71 -15.78 36.45
C THR A 412 12.17 -14.38 36.13
N SER A 413 12.90 -13.77 37.05
CA SER A 413 13.87 -12.74 36.72
C SER A 413 14.80 -13.31 35.64
N THR A 414 14.39 -13.22 34.39
CA THR A 414 15.17 -13.59 33.22
C THR A 414 16.26 -12.54 33.13
N ILE A 415 17.45 -12.93 33.57
CA ILE A 415 18.67 -12.23 33.21
C ILE A 415 18.70 -12.25 31.68
N VAL A 416 18.37 -11.12 31.05
CA VAL A 416 18.42 -10.99 29.60
C VAL A 416 19.87 -11.22 29.18
N ASP A 417 20.09 -12.23 28.35
CA ASP A 417 21.42 -12.60 27.87
C ASP A 417 21.98 -11.47 26.98
N GLN A 418 23.05 -10.83 27.45
CA GLN A 418 23.67 -9.68 26.77
C GLN A 418 24.09 -10.01 25.33
N SER A 419 24.44 -11.28 25.04
CA SER A 419 24.82 -11.68 23.67
C SER A 419 23.65 -11.61 22.68
N LYS A 420 22.41 -11.86 23.14
CA LYS A 420 21.19 -11.74 22.34
C LYS A 420 20.80 -10.28 22.14
N VAL A 421 21.03 -9.45 23.16
CA VAL A 421 20.86 -7.99 23.08
C VAL A 421 21.82 -7.42 22.04
N ASP A 422 23.11 -7.80 22.08
CA ASP A 422 24.12 -7.36 21.11
C ASP A 422 23.80 -7.80 19.67
N THR A 423 23.15 -8.96 19.52
CA THR A 423 22.68 -9.45 18.21
C THR A 423 21.56 -8.57 17.65
N LEU A 424 20.58 -8.19 18.47
CA LEU A 424 19.52 -7.26 18.08
C LEU A 424 20.04 -5.84 17.85
N ILE A 425 21.05 -5.39 18.62
CA ILE A 425 21.74 -4.13 18.36
C ILE A 425 22.48 -4.18 17.01
N SER A 426 23.07 -5.31 16.66
CA SER A 426 23.72 -5.53 15.36
C SER A 426 22.71 -5.52 14.19
N PHE A 427 21.45 -5.85 14.45
CA PHE A 427 20.34 -5.65 13.50
C PHE A 427 19.84 -4.20 13.41
N GLY A 428 20.41 -3.29 14.22
CA GLY A 428 20.13 -1.86 14.21
C GLY A 428 19.10 -1.38 15.24
N PHE A 429 18.72 -2.24 16.20
CA PHE A 429 17.77 -1.87 17.26
C PHE A 429 18.48 -1.20 18.45
N GLN A 430 17.80 -0.26 19.13
CA GLN A 430 18.34 0.34 20.37
C GLN A 430 18.36 -0.69 21.50
N GLU A 431 19.39 -0.64 22.35
CA GLU A 431 19.62 -1.58 23.45
C GLU A 431 18.40 -1.73 24.39
N GLU A 432 17.75 -0.61 24.73
CA GLU A 432 16.58 -0.60 25.61
C GLU A 432 15.35 -1.31 25.00
N ILE A 433 15.17 -1.20 23.69
CA ILE A 433 14.08 -1.82 22.94
C ILE A 433 14.38 -3.31 22.74
N ALA A 434 15.62 -3.65 22.39
CA ALA A 434 16.08 -5.03 22.27
C ALA A 434 15.87 -5.80 23.58
N ARG A 435 16.16 -5.15 24.72
CA ARG A 435 15.95 -5.74 26.05
C ARG A 435 14.47 -5.96 26.36
N LYS A 436 13.62 -4.95 26.14
CA LYS A 436 12.15 -5.07 26.31
C LYS A 436 11.55 -6.14 25.40
N ALA A 437 12.02 -6.22 24.15
CA ALA A 437 11.54 -7.20 23.19
C ALA A 437 11.93 -8.63 23.57
N LEU A 438 13.16 -8.83 24.07
CA LEU A 438 13.61 -10.12 24.59
C LEU A 438 12.88 -10.51 25.89
N GLU A 439 12.51 -9.54 26.72
CA GLU A 439 11.67 -9.79 27.90
C GLU A 439 10.26 -10.22 27.48
N ALA A 440 9.64 -9.53 26.51
CA ALA A 440 8.31 -9.85 25.99
C ALA A 440 8.26 -11.16 25.17
N SER A 441 9.35 -11.54 24.52
CA SER A 441 9.44 -12.74 23.68
C SER A 441 9.96 -13.98 24.42
N GLY A 442 10.27 -13.88 25.71
CA GLY A 442 10.85 -14.98 26.50
C GLY A 442 12.29 -15.34 26.09
N GLY A 443 13.05 -14.39 25.53
CA GLY A 443 14.45 -14.55 25.14
C GLY A 443 14.67 -15.15 23.74
N ASP A 444 13.63 -15.19 22.92
CA ASP A 444 13.68 -15.62 21.51
C ASP A 444 13.93 -14.41 20.59
N ILE A 445 14.94 -14.50 19.72
CA ILE A 445 15.39 -13.38 18.86
C ILE A 445 14.41 -13.12 17.72
N GLU A 446 13.81 -14.15 17.12
CA GLU A 446 12.90 -13.98 15.98
C GLU A 446 11.60 -13.34 16.47
N LYS A 447 11.05 -13.85 17.56
CA LYS A 447 9.87 -13.25 18.20
C LYS A 447 10.14 -11.86 18.78
N ALA A 448 11.35 -11.61 19.31
CA ALA A 448 11.73 -10.27 19.75
C ALA A 448 11.76 -9.31 18.55
N THR A 449 12.31 -9.74 17.42
CA THR A 449 12.38 -8.92 16.20
C THR A 449 10.99 -8.58 15.69
N ASP A 450 10.10 -9.58 15.59
CA ASP A 450 8.69 -9.38 15.22
C ASP A 450 7.96 -8.46 16.22
N TRP A 451 8.24 -8.60 17.52
CA TRP A 451 7.65 -7.75 18.55
C TRP A 451 8.09 -6.29 18.40
N ILE A 452 9.37 -6.04 18.08
CA ILE A 452 9.91 -4.69 17.85
C ILE A 452 9.22 -4.04 16.64
N PHE A 453 9.07 -4.78 15.55
CA PHE A 453 8.42 -4.26 14.35
C PHE A 453 6.93 -3.96 14.56
N ASN A 454 6.26 -4.74 15.41
CA ASN A 454 4.85 -4.53 15.75
C ASN A 454 4.64 -3.50 16.88
N ASN A 455 5.70 -3.06 17.57
CA ASN A 455 5.63 -2.09 18.67
C ASN A 455 6.68 -0.95 18.55
N PRO A 456 6.68 -0.17 17.46
CA PRO A 456 7.67 0.90 17.23
C PRO A 456 7.63 2.03 18.30
N ASN A 457 6.52 2.15 19.02
CA ASN A 457 6.28 3.19 20.03
C ASN A 457 6.90 2.89 21.40
N ALA A 458 7.44 1.68 21.63
CA ALA A 458 8.08 1.31 22.91
C ALA A 458 9.42 2.06 23.16
N SER A 459 9.90 2.80 22.16
CA SER A 459 11.15 3.55 22.09
C SER A 459 11.12 4.93 22.78
N VAL A 460 9.95 5.51 23.03
CA VAL A 460 9.84 6.95 23.41
C VAL A 460 9.53 7.17 24.90
N SER A 461 9.47 6.11 25.70
CA SER A 461 9.10 6.22 27.11
C SER A 461 10.32 6.27 28.05
N SER A 462 11.13 7.33 28.00
CA SER A 462 11.81 7.86 29.21
C SER A 462 12.42 9.27 29.01
N MET A 463 12.14 10.15 29.99
CA MET A 463 12.60 11.54 30.19
C MET A 463 11.84 12.59 29.33
N ASP A 464 11.01 13.49 29.85
CA ASP A 464 11.04 14.22 31.12
C ASP A 464 9.60 14.59 31.56
N ALA A 465 9.28 14.39 32.85
CA ALA A 465 7.94 14.59 33.40
C ALA A 465 7.83 15.98 34.04
N THR A 466 7.12 16.90 33.38
CA THR A 466 6.45 18.03 34.06
C THR A 466 4.96 18.02 33.68
N PRO A 467 4.04 18.11 34.66
CA PRO A 467 2.63 17.87 34.41
C PRO A 467 1.97 19.16 33.92
N SER A 468 1.73 19.27 32.62
CA SER A 468 0.81 20.27 32.06
C SER A 468 0.22 19.73 30.76
N THR A 469 -1.00 19.20 30.87
CA THR A 469 -2.05 19.14 29.84
C THR A 469 -1.56 18.99 28.39
N ALA A 470 -1.21 17.77 27.99
CA ALA A 470 -0.89 17.46 26.59
C ALA A 470 -1.86 16.41 26.06
N ALA A 471 -2.59 16.82 25.02
CA ALA A 471 -3.37 15.97 24.15
C ALA A 471 -2.50 14.88 23.50
N SER A 472 -3.13 13.80 23.10
CA SER A 472 -2.59 12.74 22.26
C SER A 472 -2.03 13.31 20.94
N THR A 473 -0.73 13.56 20.88
CA THR A 473 0.00 13.94 19.67
C THR A 473 1.35 13.25 19.65
N SER A 474 1.61 12.37 18.67
CA SER A 474 2.88 12.30 17.91
C SER A 474 3.04 11.04 17.01
N ASN A 475 2.14 10.78 16.06
CA ASN A 475 2.43 9.87 14.93
C ASN A 475 2.34 10.56 13.55
N ASP A 476 1.73 11.74 13.47
CA ASP A 476 1.52 12.48 12.21
C ASP A 476 2.56 13.60 11.96
N VAL A 477 3.46 13.89 12.91
CA VAL A 477 4.28 15.13 12.91
C VAL A 477 5.22 15.26 11.69
N ASP A 478 5.54 14.15 11.03
CA ASP A 478 6.45 14.14 9.88
C ASP A 478 5.79 13.76 8.54
N LEU A 479 4.49 13.46 8.49
CA LEU A 479 3.85 13.05 7.23
C LEU A 479 3.75 14.23 6.25
N PRO A 480 3.92 14.01 4.93
CA PRO A 480 3.58 15.03 3.95
C PRO A 480 2.08 15.34 4.07
N ASP A 481 1.76 16.63 4.09
CA ASP A 481 0.38 17.09 4.16
C ASP A 481 0.11 18.23 3.17
N GLY A 482 -0.37 17.84 1.98
CA GLY A 482 -0.74 18.73 0.89
C GLY A 482 -2.22 19.16 0.91
N GLY A 483 -2.64 19.83 -0.17
CA GLY A 483 -4.07 20.09 -0.42
C GLY A 483 -4.81 18.81 -0.84
N GLY A 484 -6.12 18.71 -0.62
CA GLY A 484 -6.87 17.51 -1.01
C GLY A 484 -7.16 17.37 -2.52
N ARG A 485 -6.48 18.13 -3.39
CA ARG A 485 -6.74 18.16 -4.84
C ARG A 485 -5.60 17.50 -5.59
N TYR A 486 -5.93 16.50 -6.41
CA TYR A 486 -4.96 15.72 -7.17
C TYR A 486 -5.29 15.72 -8.66
N ARG A 487 -4.25 15.59 -9.48
CA ARG A 487 -4.34 15.35 -10.92
C ARG A 487 -3.87 13.94 -11.22
N LEU A 488 -4.56 13.24 -12.10
CA LEU A 488 -4.15 11.93 -12.59
C LEU A 488 -2.76 12.00 -13.24
N MET A 489 -1.82 11.14 -12.78
CA MET A 489 -0.43 11.08 -13.27
C MET A 489 -0.16 9.78 -14.02
N GLY A 490 -0.68 8.67 -13.52
CA GLY A 490 -0.45 7.38 -14.16
C GLY A 490 -1.38 6.29 -13.66
N ILE A 491 -1.49 5.24 -14.46
CA ILE A 491 -2.35 4.09 -14.21
C ILE A 491 -1.55 2.83 -14.51
N VAL A 492 -1.51 1.90 -13.56
CA VAL A 492 -1.12 0.50 -13.83
C VAL A 492 -2.39 -0.29 -14.05
N SER A 493 -2.49 -1.01 -15.17
CA SER A 493 -3.67 -1.78 -15.55
C SER A 493 -3.32 -3.23 -15.88
N HIS A 494 -4.03 -4.16 -15.24
CA HIS A 494 -4.00 -5.61 -15.51
C HIS A 494 -5.02 -6.05 -16.58
N SER A 495 -4.61 -6.32 -17.80
CA SER A 495 -5.48 -6.88 -18.84
C SER A 495 -5.67 -8.39 -18.65
N GLY A 496 -6.92 -8.85 -18.60
CA GLY A 496 -7.26 -10.27 -18.47
C GLY A 496 -8.50 -10.50 -17.60
N THR A 497 -9.25 -11.56 -17.86
CA THR A 497 -10.48 -11.91 -17.10
C THR A 497 -10.21 -12.85 -15.91
N SER A 498 -9.04 -13.50 -15.91
CA SER A 498 -8.61 -14.42 -14.87
C SER A 498 -7.98 -13.68 -13.69
N THR A 499 -8.04 -14.30 -12.51
CA THR A 499 -7.29 -13.85 -11.32
C THR A 499 -5.89 -14.45 -11.25
N LEU A 500 -5.60 -15.46 -12.09
CA LEU A 500 -4.34 -16.20 -12.08
C LEU A 500 -3.39 -15.79 -13.21
N CYS A 501 -3.93 -15.17 -14.26
CA CYS A 501 -3.17 -14.76 -15.41
C CYS A 501 -3.67 -13.44 -16.02
N GLY A 502 -2.73 -12.70 -16.62
CA GLY A 502 -2.99 -11.53 -17.45
C GLY A 502 -1.72 -10.76 -17.78
N HIS A 503 -1.88 -9.52 -18.23
CA HIS A 503 -0.79 -8.67 -18.67
C HIS A 503 -0.88 -7.28 -18.04
N TYR A 504 0.22 -6.77 -17.51
CA TYR A 504 0.26 -5.43 -16.92
C TYR A 504 0.86 -4.41 -17.88
N VAL A 505 0.16 -3.29 -18.06
CA VAL A 505 0.65 -2.12 -18.79
C VAL A 505 0.59 -0.86 -17.92
N ALA A 506 1.41 0.13 -18.24
CA ALA A 506 1.42 1.42 -17.55
C ALA A 506 1.03 2.54 -18.51
N HIS A 507 0.12 3.39 -18.07
CA HIS A 507 -0.18 4.67 -18.72
C HIS A 507 0.42 5.77 -17.87
N VAL A 508 1.19 6.68 -18.46
CA VAL A 508 1.80 7.79 -17.73
C VAL A 508 1.64 9.08 -18.50
N LEU A 509 1.15 10.12 -17.81
CA LEU A 509 1.10 11.47 -18.31
C LEU A 509 2.48 12.13 -18.17
N LYS A 510 3.17 12.35 -19.28
CA LYS A 510 4.50 13.00 -19.34
C LYS A 510 4.47 14.13 -20.36
N ASP A 511 5.05 15.28 -20.03
CA ASP A 511 5.13 16.43 -20.93
C ASP A 511 3.78 16.89 -21.54
N GLY A 512 2.68 16.67 -20.81
CA GLY A 512 1.32 17.00 -21.26
C GLY A 512 0.73 16.02 -22.28
N ARG A 513 1.36 14.87 -22.51
CA ARG A 513 0.86 13.79 -23.37
C ARG A 513 0.82 12.47 -22.61
N TRP A 514 -0.14 11.61 -22.96
CA TRP A 514 -0.20 10.27 -22.43
C TRP A 514 0.74 9.35 -23.20
N ALA A 515 1.49 8.54 -22.45
CA ALA A 515 2.30 7.47 -22.99
C ALA A 515 1.80 6.13 -22.44
N LEU A 516 1.48 5.21 -23.34
CA LEU A 516 1.25 3.81 -23.01
C LEU A 516 2.58 3.08 -23.08
N ILE A 517 2.92 2.39 -21.99
CA ILE A 517 4.16 1.64 -21.83
C ILE A 517 3.80 0.20 -21.50
N ALA A 518 4.07 -0.68 -22.45
CA ALA A 518 3.87 -2.12 -22.34
C ALA A 518 5.21 -2.79 -22.64
N GLU A 519 5.88 -3.22 -21.57
CA GLU A 519 7.24 -3.75 -21.62
C GLU A 519 8.22 -2.79 -22.34
N TYR A 520 8.83 -3.23 -23.44
CA TYR A 520 9.79 -2.44 -24.21
C TYR A 520 9.10 -1.45 -25.18
N THR A 521 7.81 -1.61 -25.42
CA THR A 521 7.03 -0.76 -26.34
C THR A 521 6.53 0.47 -25.61
N VAL A 522 6.80 1.64 -26.19
CA VAL A 522 6.35 2.94 -25.67
C VAL A 522 5.70 3.71 -26.81
N VAL A 523 4.41 4.02 -26.66
CA VAL A 523 3.63 4.71 -27.68
C VAL A 523 2.90 5.92 -27.12
N GLY A 524 2.72 6.92 -27.97
CA GLY A 524 1.99 8.13 -27.68
C GLY A 524 0.51 7.98 -27.94
N VAL A 525 -0.26 8.70 -27.13
CA VAL A 525 -1.70 8.58 -27.02
C VAL A 525 -2.32 9.98 -26.96
N GLU A 526 -3.26 10.30 -27.85
CA GLU A 526 -3.94 11.62 -27.89
C GLU A 526 -5.11 11.72 -26.90
N GLN A 527 -5.13 12.75 -26.08
CA GLN A 527 -6.06 12.91 -24.95
C GLN A 527 -7.56 13.00 -25.33
N GLY A 528 -7.89 13.47 -26.55
CA GLY A 528 -9.25 13.86 -26.93
C GLY A 528 -10.24 12.73 -27.23
N GLU A 529 -9.75 11.59 -27.72
CA GLU A 529 -10.59 10.46 -28.14
C GLU A 529 -10.29 9.16 -27.36
N TYR A 530 -9.10 9.06 -26.76
CA TYR A 530 -8.67 7.91 -25.95
C TYR A 530 -9.49 7.71 -24.69
N PHE A 531 -9.96 8.79 -24.05
CA PHE A 531 -10.75 8.69 -22.81
C PHE A 531 -12.27 8.66 -23.06
N ASN A 532 -12.74 9.10 -24.23
CA ASN A 532 -14.17 9.31 -24.50
C ASN A 532 -14.81 8.27 -25.45
N HIS A 533 -14.06 7.75 -26.44
CA HIS A 533 -14.65 6.91 -27.49
C HIS A 533 -13.91 5.61 -27.77
N VAL A 534 -12.71 5.45 -27.22
CA VAL A 534 -12.04 4.15 -27.15
C VAL A 534 -12.19 3.62 -25.75
N ASP A 535 -12.47 2.34 -25.68
CA ASP A 535 -12.60 1.52 -24.48
C ASP A 535 -11.27 1.60 -23.68
N MET A 536 -11.09 2.70 -22.96
CA MET A 536 -9.93 3.09 -22.16
C MET A 536 -10.39 3.82 -20.89
N SER A 537 -11.63 3.59 -20.45
CA SER A 537 -11.84 3.43 -19.01
C SER A 537 -11.08 2.15 -18.65
N PRO A 538 -9.97 2.18 -17.88
CA PRO A 538 -9.02 1.06 -17.75
C PRO A 538 -9.77 -0.27 -17.72
N THR A 539 -9.79 -0.94 -18.86
CA THR A 539 -10.79 -1.97 -19.13
C THR A 539 -10.40 -3.20 -18.34
N SER A 540 -11.35 -3.73 -17.59
CA SER A 540 -11.23 -4.98 -16.83
C SER A 540 -10.04 -5.09 -15.87
N ALA A 541 -9.25 -4.04 -15.65
CA ALA A 541 -7.93 -4.12 -15.04
C ALA A 541 -7.89 -3.80 -13.56
N ASP A 542 -7.13 -4.56 -12.76
CA ASP A 542 -6.63 -4.09 -11.46
C ASP A 542 -5.93 -2.76 -11.70
N VAL A 543 -6.52 -1.70 -11.14
CA VAL A 543 -6.08 -0.33 -11.39
C VAL A 543 -5.38 0.16 -10.15
N ILE A 544 -4.08 0.40 -10.28
CA ILE A 544 -3.34 1.26 -9.35
C ILE A 544 -3.30 2.64 -9.98
N ILE A 545 -4.04 3.58 -9.41
CA ILE A 545 -4.13 4.96 -9.89
C ILE A 545 -3.15 5.80 -9.09
N PHE A 546 -2.24 6.47 -9.77
CA PHE A 546 -1.33 7.42 -9.17
C PHE A 546 -1.81 8.83 -9.51
N ALA A 547 -2.13 9.60 -8.48
CA ALA A 547 -2.54 10.98 -8.61
C ALA A 547 -1.51 11.90 -7.91
N THR A 548 -1.11 12.97 -8.59
CA THR A 548 -0.14 13.95 -8.09
C THR A 548 -0.86 15.18 -7.54
N LEU A 549 -0.38 15.73 -6.44
CA LEU A 549 -0.95 16.94 -5.86
C LEU A 549 -1.01 18.09 -6.88
N VAL A 550 -2.17 18.76 -6.96
CA VAL A 550 -2.32 19.98 -7.77
C VAL A 550 -1.71 21.15 -7.00
N LEU A 551 -0.50 21.56 -7.39
CA LEU A 551 0.12 22.76 -6.85
C LEU A 551 -0.61 24.00 -7.40
N VAL A 552 -1.27 24.75 -6.51
CA VAL A 552 -1.75 26.09 -6.82
C VAL A 552 -0.53 27.00 -6.92
N ALA A 553 -0.31 27.62 -8.08
CA ALA A 553 0.76 28.58 -8.26
C ALA A 553 0.56 29.75 -7.27
N CYS A 554 1.54 30.00 -6.39
CA CYS A 554 1.56 31.22 -5.59
C CYS A 554 1.69 32.44 -6.52
N SER A 555 0.88 33.47 -6.27
CA SER A 555 1.02 34.80 -6.86
C SER A 555 2.44 35.34 -6.62
N MET A 556 2.99 36.09 -7.58
CA MET A 556 4.33 36.71 -7.47
C MET A 556 4.48 37.68 -6.27
N GLU A 557 3.38 38.06 -5.62
CA GLU A 557 3.38 39.04 -4.52
C GLU A 557 3.98 38.53 -3.21
N THR A 558 4.17 37.21 -3.03
CA THR A 558 4.68 36.61 -1.78
C THR A 558 6.17 36.24 -1.81
N LEU A 559 6.92 36.66 -2.83
CA LEU A 559 8.37 36.46 -2.89
C LEU A 559 9.08 37.50 -2.02
N GLU A 560 9.49 37.13 -0.81
CA GLU A 560 10.40 37.94 0.01
C GLU A 560 11.87 37.67 -0.38
N GLY A 561 12.56 38.70 -0.84
CA GLY A 561 13.99 38.65 -1.16
C GLY A 561 14.62 40.04 -1.29
N PRO A 562 15.96 40.15 -1.22
CA PRO A 562 16.67 41.42 -1.08
C PRO A 562 16.45 42.35 -2.28
N LYS A 563 16.20 43.64 -2.00
CA LYS A 563 15.84 44.69 -2.98
C LYS A 563 16.98 45.16 -3.89
N ASP A 564 18.12 44.47 -3.93
CA ASP A 564 19.26 44.81 -4.79
C ASP A 564 19.62 43.64 -5.70
N ILE A 565 19.21 43.74 -6.97
CA ILE A 565 19.46 42.73 -8.01
C ILE A 565 20.79 43.05 -8.70
N THR A 566 21.87 42.49 -8.18
CA THR A 566 23.14 42.35 -8.92
C THR A 566 23.78 41.01 -8.60
N ASN A 567 23.86 40.15 -9.62
CA ASN A 567 24.33 38.75 -9.65
C ASN A 567 23.37 37.69 -9.06
N LYS A 568 23.20 36.59 -9.83
CA LYS A 568 22.42 35.36 -9.57
C LYS A 568 21.93 35.23 -8.12
N SER A 569 20.73 35.70 -7.84
CA SER A 569 20.08 35.51 -6.54
C SER A 569 19.14 34.30 -6.61
N GLN A 570 19.28 33.40 -5.63
CA GLN A 570 18.36 32.30 -5.36
C GLN A 570 17.24 32.83 -4.46
N PHE A 571 15.98 32.62 -4.84
CA PHE A 571 14.82 32.93 -4.00
C PHE A 571 14.16 31.64 -3.56
N GLU A 572 13.83 31.52 -2.28
CA GLU A 572 13.09 30.38 -1.74
C GLU A 572 11.66 30.83 -1.41
N CYS A 573 10.64 30.19 -2.00
CA CYS A 573 9.25 30.45 -1.59
C CYS A 573 9.04 29.89 -0.18
N SER A 574 8.75 30.73 0.81
CA SER A 574 8.49 30.32 2.20
C SER A 574 7.30 29.36 2.36
N ASN A 575 6.30 29.42 1.46
CA ASN A 575 5.16 28.50 1.44
C ASN A 575 5.39 27.19 0.67
N CYS A 576 6.37 27.16 -0.23
CA CYS A 576 6.51 26.13 -1.24
C CYS A 576 7.88 25.43 -1.23
N ARG A 577 8.86 25.99 -0.51
CA ARG A 577 10.28 25.62 -0.49
C ARG A 577 10.92 25.42 -1.88
N PHE A 578 10.44 26.15 -2.90
CA PHE A 578 11.01 26.13 -4.26
C PHE A 578 12.09 27.19 -4.43
N LEU A 579 13.20 26.79 -5.07
CA LEU A 579 14.33 27.63 -5.42
C LEU A 579 14.13 28.26 -6.81
N PHE A 580 14.04 29.59 -6.89
CA PHE A 580 13.99 30.35 -8.15
C PHE A 580 15.35 31.00 -8.40
N VAL A 581 15.88 30.90 -9.63
CA VAL A 581 17.14 31.56 -10.03
C VAL A 581 16.82 32.60 -11.11
N VAL A 582 17.15 33.87 -10.85
CA VAL A 582 17.00 34.96 -11.83
C VAL A 582 18.37 35.31 -12.41
N THR A 583 18.50 35.37 -13.75
CA THR A 583 19.71 35.82 -14.44
C THR A 583 19.57 37.26 -14.96
N PRO A 584 20.69 37.97 -15.29
CA PRO A 584 20.70 39.41 -15.56
C PRO A 584 19.95 39.86 -16.83
N GLU A 585 19.41 38.95 -17.64
CA GLU A 585 18.72 39.26 -18.89
C GLU A 585 17.19 39.36 -18.75
N ASN A 586 16.64 39.41 -17.53
CA ASN A 586 15.18 39.38 -17.30
C ASN A 586 14.47 38.15 -17.92
N GLU A 587 15.21 37.13 -18.35
CA GLU A 587 14.66 35.81 -18.64
C GLU A 587 14.62 34.99 -17.35
N LEU A 588 13.39 34.71 -16.88
CA LEU A 588 13.13 33.67 -15.90
C LEU A 588 13.60 32.32 -16.48
N LEU A 589 14.80 31.89 -16.14
CA LEU A 589 15.22 30.49 -16.31
C LEU A 589 14.43 29.64 -15.31
N ARG A 590 13.20 29.29 -15.69
CA ARG A 590 12.46 28.19 -15.08
C ARG A 590 13.30 26.93 -15.27
N TYR A 591 13.92 26.43 -14.20
CA TYR A 591 14.25 25.00 -14.11
C TYR A 591 12.95 24.21 -13.92
N ALA A 592 12.10 24.26 -14.94
CA ALA A 592 10.85 23.55 -15.10
C ALA A 592 10.46 23.70 -16.58
N SER A 593 10.99 22.81 -17.41
CA SER A 593 10.45 22.62 -18.75
C SER A 593 8.97 22.26 -18.62
N SER A 594 8.14 23.15 -19.15
CA SER A 594 6.74 22.95 -19.55
C SER A 594 5.67 22.98 -18.46
N LEU A 595 5.29 24.20 -18.04
CA LEU A 595 3.96 24.52 -17.50
C LEU A 595 3.53 25.90 -18.07
N LYS A 596 2.99 25.90 -19.30
CA LYS A 596 2.14 26.99 -19.80
C LYS A 596 0.71 26.67 -19.35
N PHE A 597 0.25 27.30 -18.28
CA PHE A 597 -1.19 27.39 -18.00
C PHE A 597 -1.71 28.74 -18.49
N LEU A 598 -2.73 28.68 -19.34
CA LEU A 598 -3.55 29.80 -19.77
C LEU A 598 -4.20 30.44 -18.54
N LEU A 599 -3.90 31.71 -18.29
CA LEU A 599 -4.69 32.56 -17.40
C LEU A 599 -5.99 32.94 -18.14
N TYR A 600 -7.10 32.34 -17.76
CA TYR A 600 -8.41 32.99 -17.92
C TYR A 600 -8.65 33.83 -16.68
N SER A 601 -8.35 35.12 -16.77
CA SER A 601 -8.85 36.11 -15.82
C SER A 601 -10.21 36.59 -16.31
N SER A 602 -11.28 36.19 -15.62
CA SER A 602 -12.57 36.87 -15.68
C SER A 602 -12.44 38.20 -14.91
N SER A 603 -12.46 39.30 -15.64
CA SER A 603 -12.90 40.61 -15.14
C SER A 603 -14.40 40.72 -15.23
#